data_AF-A0A672U075-F1
#
_entry.id   AF-A0A672U075-F1
#
_cell.length_a   1.000
_cell.length_b   1.000
_cell.length_c   1.000
_cell.angle_alpha   90.00
_cell.angle_beta   90.00
_cell.angle_gamma   90.00
#
_symmetry.space_group_name_H-M   'P 1'
#
loop_
_entity.id
_entity.type
_entity.pdbx_description
1 polymer ?
#
loop_
_entity_poly.entity_id
_entity_poly.type
_entity_poly.pdbx_seq_one_letter_code
_entity_poly.pdbx_strand_id
1 'polypeptide(L)'
;MEPHEAPPLCRELWGSLEAARYRGDPRGGLQRLQPPGARPGSCLRQLAARVLLPQGYPQSVSPDYLRYQCWDSLQALCSSLAGALATRAVLQAMGVGDSAATATGATLTWVLRDGVGMVTRLSFACLQGSRLDCEAKQWRLAADVLNDAALLLELLAPGWPRAGPALLTLAAAAKCVVGVAGGATRAALAVHQARRDNVAEVAAKDSSQETLVNGAGLLLALLLLPALDGRPWLTWGVVALLLVTHLGANVGAVGALLLPTLNRPRLRLAMGGALRGGAEGGVAKGGGAKAGKTTRPEPGGGQRRHHRGPRAP
;
A
#
# COMPACT_ATOMS: atom_id res chain seq x y z
N MET A 1 -6.73 -50.45 -10.56
CA MET A 1 -7.88 -49.82 -9.88
C MET A 1 -7.28 -49.05 -8.71
N GLU A 2 -7.04 -47.75 -8.87
CA GLU A 2 -6.56 -46.91 -7.77
C GLU A 2 -7.59 -47.00 -6.63
N PRO A 3 -7.17 -47.29 -5.38
CA PRO A 3 -8.12 -47.37 -4.28
C PRO A 3 -8.75 -45.98 -4.11
N HIS A 4 -10.06 -45.90 -4.30
CA HIS A 4 -10.83 -44.68 -4.16
C HIS A 4 -10.82 -44.30 -2.67
N GLU A 5 -9.79 -43.56 -2.25
CA GLU A 5 -9.65 -43.11 -0.87
C GLU A 5 -10.90 -42.31 -0.47
N ALA A 6 -11.47 -42.65 0.69
CA ALA A 6 -12.62 -41.95 1.22
C ALA A 6 -12.33 -40.44 1.33
N PRO A 7 -13.27 -39.57 0.92
CA PRO A 7 -13.10 -38.13 0.99
C PRO A 7 -12.83 -37.70 2.44
N PRO A 8 -12.00 -36.67 2.66
CA PRO A 8 -11.72 -36.19 4.00
C PRO A 8 -13.02 -35.69 4.67
N LEU A 9 -13.14 -35.94 5.98
CA LEU A 9 -14.31 -35.55 6.77
C LEU A 9 -14.37 -34.03 6.96
N CYS A 10 -13.20 -33.40 7.16
CA CYS A 10 -13.06 -31.96 7.33
C CYS A 10 -11.74 -31.49 6.67
N ARG A 11 -11.73 -30.23 6.22
CA ARG A 11 -10.55 -29.56 5.65
C ARG A 11 -10.30 -28.30 6.46
N GLU A 12 -9.04 -28.08 6.82
CA GLU A 12 -8.58 -26.83 7.44
C GLU A 12 -7.99 -25.94 6.34
N LEU A 13 -8.45 -24.70 6.28
CA LEU A 13 -8.04 -23.72 5.29
C LEU A 13 -7.30 -22.57 5.97
N TRP A 14 -6.15 -22.18 5.43
CA TRP A 14 -5.46 -20.93 5.77
C TRP A 14 -5.54 -20.01 4.55
N GLY A 15 -6.45 -19.03 4.60
CA GLY A 15 -6.90 -18.34 3.39
C GLY A 15 -7.56 -19.32 2.43
N SER A 16 -7.13 -19.35 1.16
CA SER A 16 -7.62 -20.28 0.15
C SER A 16 -6.78 -21.58 0.03
N LEU A 17 -5.79 -21.78 0.89
CA LEU A 17 -4.92 -22.97 0.87
C LEU A 17 -5.41 -24.01 1.87
N GLU A 18 -5.44 -25.26 1.44
CA GLU A 18 -5.76 -26.38 2.32
C GLU A 18 -4.54 -26.76 3.16
N ALA A 19 -4.57 -26.39 4.43
CA ALA A 19 -3.49 -26.58 5.39
C ALA A 19 -3.46 -28.00 5.98
N ALA A 20 -4.62 -28.64 6.10
CA ALA A 20 -4.74 -30.02 6.53
C ALA A 20 -6.06 -30.65 6.10
N ARG A 21 -6.04 -31.98 5.96
CA ARG A 21 -7.24 -32.81 5.84
C ARG A 21 -7.41 -33.62 7.11
N TYR A 22 -8.64 -33.86 7.52
CA TYR A 22 -8.94 -34.68 8.68
C TYR A 22 -9.78 -35.88 8.26
N ARG A 23 -9.40 -37.08 8.73
CA ARG A 23 -10.21 -38.30 8.63
C ARG A 23 -10.74 -38.67 10.01
N GLY A 24 -11.91 -39.29 10.06
CA GLY A 24 -12.43 -39.88 11.29
C GLY A 24 -11.59 -41.10 11.71
N ASP A 25 -11.20 -41.15 12.97
CA ASP A 25 -10.61 -42.33 13.61
C ASP A 25 -11.75 -43.27 14.05
N PRO A 26 -11.60 -44.60 13.89
CA PRO A 26 -12.53 -45.59 14.44
C PRO A 26 -12.89 -45.41 15.93
N ARG A 27 -12.06 -44.70 16.71
CA ARG A 27 -12.31 -44.37 18.13
C ARG A 27 -13.12 -43.08 18.36
N GLY A 28 -13.65 -42.46 17.30
CA GLY A 28 -14.40 -41.20 17.37
C GLY A 28 -13.53 -39.93 17.38
N GLY A 29 -12.22 -40.05 17.12
CA GLY A 29 -11.28 -38.93 17.01
C GLY A 29 -11.11 -38.40 15.58
N LEU A 30 -10.32 -37.34 15.41
CA LEU A 30 -9.90 -36.82 14.09
C LEU A 30 -8.40 -37.06 13.89
N GLN A 31 -8.03 -37.75 12.81
CA GLN A 31 -6.65 -37.92 12.40
C GLN A 31 -6.28 -36.85 11.35
N ARG A 32 -5.25 -36.05 11.65
CA ARG A 32 -4.69 -35.06 10.72
C ARG A 32 -3.86 -35.75 9.65
N LEU A 33 -4.27 -35.63 8.40
CA LEU A 33 -3.49 -36.01 7.23
C LEU A 33 -2.59 -34.83 6.84
N GLN A 34 -1.30 -35.11 6.73
CA GLN A 34 -0.32 -34.12 6.31
C GLN A 34 -0.52 -33.82 4.81
N PRO A 35 -0.54 -32.54 4.39
CA PRO A 35 -0.68 -32.22 2.97
C PRO A 35 0.52 -32.77 2.18
N PRO A 36 0.31 -33.26 0.94
CA PRO A 36 1.39 -33.78 0.11
C PRO A 36 2.39 -32.66 -0.21
N GLY A 37 3.62 -32.74 0.33
CA GLY A 37 4.72 -31.83 -0.04
C GLY A 37 5.46 -31.12 1.10
N ALA A 38 5.16 -31.38 2.38
CA ALA A 38 5.93 -30.82 3.50
C ALA A 38 7.33 -31.44 3.58
N ARG A 39 8.29 -30.94 2.77
CA ARG A 39 9.70 -31.33 2.86
C ARG A 39 10.41 -30.55 3.99
N PRO A 40 11.00 -31.22 4.99
CA PRO A 40 11.81 -30.59 6.02
C PRO A 40 13.23 -30.43 5.49
N GLY A 41 13.52 -29.30 4.84
CA GLY A 41 14.87 -29.00 4.37
C GLY A 41 14.99 -27.52 4.05
N SER A 42 15.25 -26.69 5.05
CA SER A 42 15.28 -25.23 4.85
C SER A 42 16.68 -24.75 4.47
N CYS A 43 16.86 -24.47 3.18
CA CYS A 43 17.86 -23.53 2.69
C CYS A 43 17.53 -22.10 3.19
N LEU A 44 18.52 -21.25 3.47
CA LEU A 44 18.33 -19.85 3.90
C LEU A 44 17.34 -19.07 3.01
N ARG A 45 17.38 -19.32 1.70
CA ARG A 45 16.44 -18.74 0.73
C ARG A 45 14.99 -19.11 1.01
N GLN A 46 14.72 -20.35 1.42
CA GLN A 46 13.38 -20.81 1.77
C GLN A 46 12.91 -20.20 3.09
N LEU A 47 13.81 -20.03 4.05
CA LEU A 47 13.49 -19.34 5.30
C LEU A 47 13.16 -17.86 5.05
N ALA A 48 13.98 -17.16 4.27
CA ALA A 48 13.73 -15.77 3.88
C ALA A 48 12.39 -15.61 3.13
N ALA A 49 12.11 -16.50 2.17
CA ALA A 49 10.82 -16.52 1.48
C ALA A 49 9.65 -16.76 2.44
N ARG A 50 9.79 -17.69 3.41
CA ARG A 50 8.74 -17.95 4.42
C ARG A 50 8.52 -16.80 5.38
N VAL A 51 9.55 -16.01 5.69
CA VAL A 51 9.43 -14.85 6.58
C VAL A 51 8.82 -13.68 5.83
N LEU A 52 9.31 -13.39 4.62
CA LEU A 52 9.02 -12.14 3.90
C LEU A 52 7.87 -12.24 2.91
N LEU A 53 7.61 -13.41 2.31
CA LEU A 53 6.60 -13.55 1.26
C LEU A 53 5.37 -14.32 1.79
N PRO A 54 4.17 -13.97 1.31
CA PRO A 54 2.96 -14.76 1.60
C PRO A 54 3.08 -16.18 1.03
N GLN A 55 2.45 -17.15 1.69
CA GLN A 55 2.39 -18.51 1.20
C GLN A 55 1.70 -18.58 -0.17
N GLY A 56 2.24 -19.41 -1.06
CA GLY A 56 1.74 -19.51 -2.43
C GLY A 56 2.10 -18.31 -3.32
N TYR A 57 3.06 -17.47 -2.92
CA TYR A 57 3.64 -16.46 -3.80
C TYR A 57 4.24 -17.12 -5.06
N PRO A 58 4.06 -16.53 -6.26
CA PRO A 58 3.45 -15.23 -6.54
C PRO A 58 1.92 -15.22 -6.69
N GLN A 59 1.27 -16.38 -6.78
CA GLN A 59 -0.16 -16.45 -7.14
C GLN A 59 -1.12 -16.07 -6.00
N SER A 60 -0.62 -15.96 -4.77
CA SER A 60 -1.42 -15.57 -3.59
C SER A 60 -1.56 -14.07 -3.40
N VAL A 61 -0.86 -13.27 -4.21
CA VAL A 61 -0.89 -11.80 -4.15
C VAL A 61 -1.12 -11.19 -5.52
N SER A 62 -1.42 -9.89 -5.55
CA SER A 62 -1.54 -9.10 -6.76
C SER A 62 -0.19 -8.96 -7.48
N PRO A 63 -0.17 -8.79 -8.82
CA PRO A 63 1.06 -8.76 -9.60
C PRO A 63 1.95 -7.53 -9.32
N ASP A 64 1.39 -6.48 -8.74
CA ASP A 64 2.08 -5.26 -8.30
C ASP A 64 2.78 -5.40 -6.93
N TYR A 65 2.53 -6.48 -6.18
CA TYR A 65 3.01 -6.68 -4.81
C TYR A 65 4.52 -6.46 -4.66
N LEU A 66 5.34 -7.25 -5.36
CA LEU A 66 6.79 -7.22 -5.15
C LEU A 66 7.40 -5.86 -5.53
N ARG A 67 6.93 -5.29 -6.65
CA ARG A 67 7.41 -3.99 -7.12
C ARG A 67 7.06 -2.89 -6.11
N TYR A 68 5.83 -2.91 -5.58
CA TYR A 68 5.43 -1.99 -4.53
C TYR A 68 6.28 -2.18 -3.27
N GLN A 69 6.45 -3.41 -2.77
CA GLN A 69 7.20 -3.69 -1.54
C GLN A 69 8.68 -3.25 -1.65
N CYS A 70 9.31 -3.37 -2.82
CA CYS A 70 10.68 -2.87 -3.01
C CYS A 70 10.78 -1.35 -2.83
N TRP A 71 9.84 -0.59 -3.40
CA TRP A 71 9.79 0.86 -3.24
C TRP A 71 9.43 1.27 -1.81
N ASP A 72 8.43 0.61 -1.23
CA ASP A 72 7.99 0.85 0.15
C ASP A 72 9.12 0.52 1.16
N SER A 73 9.92 -0.52 0.90
CA SER A 73 11.11 -0.84 1.70
C SER A 73 12.19 0.24 1.63
N LEU A 74 12.49 0.75 0.42
CA LEU A 74 13.44 1.86 0.28
C LEU A 74 12.92 3.12 1.00
N GLN A 75 11.63 3.39 0.86
CA GLN A 75 10.96 4.49 1.53
C GLN A 75 11.08 4.35 3.07
N ALA A 76 10.70 3.19 3.63
CA ALA A 76 10.77 2.93 5.07
C ALA A 76 12.20 3.04 5.62
N LEU A 77 13.21 2.61 4.85
CA LEU A 77 14.62 2.78 5.22
C LEU A 77 15.00 4.26 5.35
N CYS A 78 14.62 5.08 4.37
CA CYS A 78 14.90 6.51 4.38
C CYS A 78 14.21 7.21 5.55
N SER A 79 12.93 6.89 5.77
CA SER A 79 12.15 7.43 6.88
C SER A 79 12.73 7.05 8.25
N SER A 80 13.18 5.79 8.41
CA SER A 80 13.87 5.34 9.64
C SER A 80 15.16 6.10 9.92
N LEU A 81 16.02 6.29 8.92
CA LEU A 81 17.28 7.03 9.08
C LEU A 81 17.04 8.51 9.38
N ALA A 82 16.12 9.15 8.64
CA ALA A 82 15.74 10.54 8.91
C ALA A 82 15.10 10.69 10.29
N GLY A 83 14.29 9.72 10.71
CA GLY A 83 13.70 9.64 12.03
C GLY A 83 14.74 9.53 13.15
N ALA A 84 15.84 8.80 12.94
CA ALA A 84 16.93 8.73 13.92
C ALA A 84 17.64 10.09 14.08
N LEU A 85 17.89 10.79 12.97
CA LEU A 85 18.47 12.14 12.98
C LEU A 85 17.54 13.15 13.66
N ALA A 86 16.25 13.10 13.33
CA ALA A 86 15.24 13.94 13.95
C ALA A 86 15.11 13.63 15.46
N THR A 87 15.14 12.35 15.86
CA THR A 87 15.12 11.94 17.29
C THR A 87 16.28 12.56 18.06
N ARG A 88 17.49 12.56 17.50
CA ARG A 88 18.63 13.24 18.10
C ARG A 88 18.37 14.74 18.29
N ALA A 89 17.82 15.41 17.27
CA ALA A 89 17.47 16.82 17.37
C ALA A 89 16.36 17.08 18.41
N VAL A 90 15.34 16.22 18.50
CA VAL A 90 14.34 16.29 19.56
C VAL A 90 15.03 16.25 20.93
N LEU A 91 15.93 15.29 21.18
CA LEU A 91 16.63 15.20 22.46
C LEU A 91 17.42 16.48 22.78
N GLN A 92 18.09 17.06 21.80
CA GLN A 92 18.78 18.35 21.94
C GLN A 92 17.81 19.50 22.26
N ALA A 93 16.69 19.59 21.55
CA ALA A 93 15.66 20.61 21.79
C ALA A 93 15.02 20.50 23.19
N MET A 94 15.05 19.30 23.77
CA MET A 94 14.55 19.02 25.11
C MET A 94 15.60 19.31 26.20
N GLY A 95 16.79 19.80 25.82
CA GLY A 95 17.85 20.20 26.73
C GLY A 95 18.88 19.11 27.05
N VAL A 96 18.89 17.99 26.32
CA VAL A 96 19.98 17.00 26.46
C VAL A 96 21.29 17.65 26.03
N GLY A 97 22.23 17.79 26.98
CA GLY A 97 23.50 18.47 26.80
C GLY A 97 23.55 19.92 27.31
N ASP A 98 22.44 20.46 27.82
CA ASP A 98 22.37 21.79 28.44
C ASP A 98 22.34 21.67 29.97
N SER A 99 23.29 22.33 30.66
CA SER A 99 23.36 22.34 32.14
C SER A 99 22.22 23.11 32.82
N ALA A 100 21.55 24.02 32.10
CA ALA A 100 20.42 24.77 32.62
C ALA A 100 19.08 24.03 32.44
N ALA A 101 19.05 23.00 31.59
CA ALA A 101 17.85 22.21 31.35
C ALA A 101 17.57 21.25 32.51
N THR A 102 16.28 21.05 32.79
CA THR A 102 15.84 20.12 33.84
C THR A 102 15.08 18.95 33.25
N ALA A 103 15.23 17.77 33.85
CA ALA A 103 14.45 16.59 33.48
C ALA A 103 12.94 16.85 33.57
N THR A 104 12.50 17.65 34.55
CA THR A 104 11.09 18.06 34.71
C THR A 104 10.60 18.90 33.53
N GLY A 105 11.35 19.92 33.12
CA GLY A 105 10.99 20.76 31.97
C GLY A 105 10.93 19.97 30.66
N ALA A 106 11.89 19.06 30.46
CA ALA A 106 11.85 18.13 29.35
C ALA A 106 10.59 17.24 29.43
N THR A 107 10.31 16.62 30.57
CA THR A 107 9.13 15.76 30.75
C THR A 107 7.83 16.50 30.45
N LEU A 108 7.68 17.76 30.89
CA LEU A 108 6.51 18.58 30.59
C LEU A 108 6.33 18.81 29.09
N THR A 109 7.41 19.12 28.38
CA THR A 109 7.38 19.28 26.91
C THR A 109 6.97 17.97 26.23
N TRP A 110 7.46 16.83 26.73
CA TRP A 110 7.13 15.52 26.20
C TRP A 110 5.64 15.19 26.39
N VAL A 111 5.12 15.40 27.60
CA VAL A 111 3.70 15.18 27.93
C VAL A 111 2.79 16.07 27.09
N LEU A 112 3.15 17.35 26.91
CA LEU A 112 2.37 18.27 26.08
C LEU A 112 2.32 17.82 24.62
N ARG A 113 3.47 17.46 24.03
CA ARG A 113 3.51 17.00 22.63
C ARG A 113 2.65 15.73 22.45
N ASP A 114 2.77 14.77 23.37
CA ASP A 114 2.10 13.48 23.25
C ASP A 114 0.59 13.64 23.47
N GLY A 115 0.19 14.49 24.44
CA GLY A 115 -1.21 14.84 24.67
C GLY A 115 -1.87 15.47 23.45
N VAL A 116 -1.22 16.47 22.82
CA VAL A 116 -1.72 17.08 21.58
C VAL A 116 -1.76 16.07 20.43
N GLY A 117 -0.74 15.21 20.33
CA GLY A 117 -0.70 14.13 19.35
C GLY A 117 -1.89 13.16 19.48
N MET A 118 -2.22 12.75 20.71
CA MET A 118 -3.36 11.86 20.99
C MET A 118 -4.69 12.51 20.61
N VAL A 119 -4.91 13.78 20.98
CA VAL A 119 -6.13 14.50 20.58
C VAL A 119 -6.20 14.61 19.06
N THR A 120 -5.10 14.97 18.40
CA THR A 120 -5.03 15.09 16.94
C THR A 120 -5.37 13.77 16.25
N ARG A 121 -4.84 12.66 16.74
CA ARG A 121 -5.12 11.31 16.22
C ARG A 121 -6.61 11.00 16.25
N LEU A 122 -7.26 11.22 17.39
CA LEU A 122 -8.69 10.96 17.57
C LEU A 122 -9.55 11.87 16.70
N SER A 123 -9.26 13.17 16.68
CA SER A 123 -9.96 14.14 15.85
C SER A 123 -9.83 13.82 14.36
N PHE A 124 -8.62 13.52 13.88
CA PHE A 124 -8.39 13.19 12.48
C PHE A 124 -9.10 11.89 12.07
N ALA A 125 -9.03 10.84 12.91
CA ALA A 125 -9.76 9.61 12.66
C ALA A 125 -11.28 9.82 12.58
N CYS A 126 -11.84 10.65 13.48
CA CYS A 126 -13.25 10.98 13.49
C CYS A 126 -13.69 11.75 12.23
N LEU A 127 -12.91 12.74 11.80
CA LEU A 127 -13.26 13.62 10.69
C LEU A 127 -13.02 12.99 9.31
N GLN A 128 -11.97 12.16 9.19
CA GLN A 128 -11.42 11.75 7.89
C GLN A 128 -11.44 10.24 7.65
N GLY A 129 -11.67 9.42 8.69
CA GLY A 129 -11.49 7.97 8.65
C GLY A 129 -12.25 7.26 7.52
N SER A 130 -13.48 7.68 7.24
CA SER A 130 -14.36 7.08 6.21
C SER A 130 -13.99 7.38 4.76
N ARG A 131 -12.94 8.19 4.52
CA ARG A 131 -12.50 8.55 3.15
C ARG A 131 -11.07 8.12 2.84
N LEU A 132 -10.34 7.57 3.82
CA LEU A 132 -8.92 7.23 3.68
C LEU A 132 -8.70 6.07 2.68
N ASP A 133 -9.63 5.12 2.65
CA ASP A 133 -9.63 3.97 1.75
C ASP A 133 -9.87 4.37 0.28
N CYS A 134 -10.84 5.27 0.04
CA CYS A 134 -11.25 5.74 -1.28
C CYS A 134 -10.13 6.46 -2.05
N GLU A 135 -9.20 7.08 -1.32
CA GLU A 135 -8.14 7.94 -1.87
C GLU A 135 -6.75 7.47 -1.41
N ALA A 136 -6.59 6.15 -1.20
CA ALA A 136 -5.39 5.59 -0.57
C ALA A 136 -4.07 6.03 -1.21
N LYS A 137 -4.00 6.13 -2.54
CA LYS A 137 -2.82 6.64 -3.27
C LYS A 137 -2.48 8.10 -2.92
N GLN A 138 -3.50 8.95 -2.81
CA GLN A 138 -3.32 10.36 -2.49
C GLN A 138 -2.90 10.52 -1.03
N TRP A 139 -3.54 9.76 -0.13
CA TRP A 139 -3.19 9.78 1.29
C TRP A 139 -1.80 9.23 1.58
N ARG A 140 -1.30 8.25 0.82
CA ARG A 140 0.12 7.84 0.91
C ARG A 140 1.08 8.99 0.59
N LEU A 141 0.89 9.67 -0.54
CA LEU A 141 1.73 10.81 -0.92
C LEU A 141 1.59 11.97 0.10
N ALA A 142 0.37 12.32 0.49
CA ALA A 142 0.12 13.42 1.41
C ALA A 142 0.67 13.14 2.82
N ALA A 143 0.52 11.91 3.32
CA ALA A 143 1.05 11.51 4.61
C ALA A 143 2.59 11.57 4.62
N ASP A 144 3.26 11.14 3.57
CA ASP A 144 4.72 11.16 3.52
C ASP A 144 5.29 12.57 3.36
N VAL A 145 4.62 13.46 2.62
CA VAL A 145 4.98 14.89 2.60
C VAL A 145 4.81 15.52 3.99
N LEU A 146 3.71 15.19 4.69
CA LEU A 146 3.46 15.68 6.05
C LEU A 146 4.48 15.10 7.05
N ASN A 147 4.90 13.85 6.87
CA ASN A 147 5.94 13.21 7.67
C ASN A 147 7.27 13.96 7.53
N ASP A 148 7.67 14.28 6.30
CA ASP A 148 8.90 14.98 6.01
C ASP A 148 8.88 16.40 6.57
N ALA A 149 7.73 17.09 6.47
CA ALA A 149 7.54 18.37 7.15
C ALA A 149 7.68 18.25 8.67
N ALA A 150 7.12 17.20 9.29
CA ALA A 150 7.26 16.98 10.73
C ALA A 150 8.71 16.69 11.15
N LEU A 151 9.44 15.89 10.36
CA LEU A 151 10.86 15.63 10.59
C LEU A 151 11.69 16.92 10.49
N LEU A 152 11.38 17.81 9.54
CA LEU A 152 12.03 19.11 9.43
C LEU A 152 11.74 19.99 10.64
N LEU A 153 10.50 20.03 11.13
CA LEU A 153 10.17 20.78 12.36
C LEU A 153 10.97 20.29 13.57
N GLU A 154 11.16 18.98 13.72
CA GLU A 154 11.99 18.38 14.79
C GLU A 154 13.47 18.73 14.64
N LEU A 155 14.02 18.67 13.42
CA LEU A 155 15.40 19.04 13.13
C LEU A 155 15.68 20.53 13.35
N LEU A 156 14.68 21.37 13.12
CA LEU A 156 14.75 22.81 13.33
C LEU A 156 14.64 23.17 14.81
N ALA A 157 13.83 22.44 15.61
CA ALA A 157 13.50 22.78 17.00
C ALA A 157 14.68 23.22 17.90
N PRO A 158 15.88 22.58 17.88
CA PRO A 158 17.03 23.01 18.67
C PRO A 158 17.48 24.44 18.40
N GLY A 159 17.27 24.95 17.18
CA GLY A 159 17.66 26.30 16.77
C GLY A 159 16.79 27.42 17.35
N TRP A 160 15.63 27.09 17.94
CA TRP A 160 14.68 28.08 18.48
C TRP A 160 14.25 27.74 19.91
N PRO A 161 15.05 28.04 20.96
CA PRO A 161 14.75 27.64 22.34
C PRO A 161 13.36 28.04 22.86
N ARG A 162 12.86 29.22 22.45
CA ARG A 162 11.51 29.69 22.87
C ARG A 162 10.36 29.02 22.10
N ALA A 163 10.57 28.68 20.84
CA ALA A 163 9.54 28.10 19.97
C ALA A 163 9.66 26.56 19.84
N GLY A 164 10.79 25.98 20.23
CA GLY A 164 11.13 24.57 20.10
C GLY A 164 10.04 23.64 20.63
N PRO A 165 9.54 23.82 21.87
CA PRO A 165 8.42 23.03 22.38
C PRO A 165 7.16 23.06 21.49
N ALA A 166 6.84 24.21 20.91
CA ALA A 166 5.70 24.34 20.00
C ALA A 166 5.96 23.65 18.66
N LEU A 167 7.18 23.74 18.12
CA LEU A 167 7.58 23.03 16.89
C LEU A 167 7.52 21.51 17.08
N LEU A 168 8.02 21.00 18.21
CA LEU A 168 7.94 19.59 18.58
C LEU A 168 6.49 19.11 18.74
N THR A 169 5.63 19.95 19.31
CA THR A 169 4.20 19.66 19.47
C THR A 169 3.49 19.60 18.11
N LEU A 170 3.78 20.54 17.21
CA LEU A 170 3.24 20.54 15.85
C LEU A 170 3.73 19.33 15.05
N ALA A 171 5.01 18.98 15.18
CA ALA A 171 5.57 17.79 14.56
C ALA A 171 4.90 16.50 15.07
N ALA A 172 4.67 16.38 16.38
CA ALA A 172 3.98 15.24 16.97
C ALA A 172 2.52 15.12 16.49
N ALA A 173 1.81 16.25 16.39
CA ALA A 173 0.46 16.30 15.82
C ALA A 173 0.46 15.84 14.36
N ALA A 174 1.37 16.36 13.53
CA ALA A 174 1.53 15.96 12.15
C ALA A 174 1.83 14.45 12.02
N LYS A 175 2.78 13.91 12.78
CA LYS A 175 3.09 12.47 12.79
C LYS A 175 1.91 11.61 13.25
N CYS A 176 1.04 12.11 14.12
CA CYS A 176 -0.18 11.39 14.49
C CYS A 176 -1.18 11.31 13.32
N VAL A 177 -1.32 12.36 12.52
CA VAL A 177 -2.10 12.32 11.27
C VAL A 177 -1.50 11.31 10.29
N VAL A 178 -0.17 11.36 10.09
CA VAL A 178 0.56 10.41 9.25
C VAL A 178 0.34 8.98 9.70
N GLY A 179 0.41 8.71 11.01
CA GLY A 179 0.20 7.37 11.56
C GLY A 179 -1.20 6.81 11.26
N VAL A 180 -2.24 7.63 11.38
CA VAL A 180 -3.63 7.21 11.06
C VAL A 180 -3.80 6.98 9.55
N ALA A 181 -3.36 7.93 8.72
CA ALA A 181 -3.46 7.81 7.27
C ALA A 181 -2.65 6.61 6.74
N GLY A 182 -1.42 6.45 7.22
CA GLY A 182 -0.54 5.32 6.88
C GLY A 182 -1.11 3.97 7.30
N GLY A 183 -1.69 3.88 8.51
CA GLY A 183 -2.37 2.65 8.96
C GLY A 183 -3.58 2.29 8.09
N ALA A 184 -4.45 3.26 7.81
CA ALA A 184 -5.65 3.03 7.00
C ALA A 184 -5.32 2.66 5.55
N THR A 185 -4.36 3.35 4.94
CA THR A 185 -3.96 3.08 3.54
C THR A 185 -3.23 1.75 3.40
N ARG A 186 -2.42 1.33 4.39
CA ARG A 186 -1.84 -0.02 4.42
C ARG A 186 -2.90 -1.10 4.55
N ALA A 187 -3.92 -0.90 5.39
CA ALA A 187 -5.04 -1.85 5.49
C ALA A 187 -5.78 -1.99 4.15
N ALA A 188 -6.09 -0.88 3.48
CA ALA A 188 -6.69 -0.89 2.15
C ALA A 188 -5.80 -1.60 1.12
N LEU A 189 -4.48 -1.44 1.22
CA LEU A 189 -3.53 -2.09 0.33
C LEU A 189 -3.43 -3.59 0.57
N ALA A 190 -3.42 -4.05 1.83
CA ALA A 190 -3.44 -5.47 2.16
C ALA A 190 -4.68 -6.16 1.58
N VAL A 191 -5.84 -5.49 1.61
CA VAL A 191 -7.07 -5.96 0.95
C VAL A 191 -6.90 -6.02 -0.57
N HIS A 192 -6.34 -4.98 -1.20
CA HIS A 192 -6.08 -4.98 -2.64
C HIS A 192 -5.12 -6.09 -3.08
N GLN A 193 -4.07 -6.32 -2.30
CA GLN A 193 -2.99 -7.24 -2.63
C GLN A 193 -3.36 -8.70 -2.39
N ALA A 194 -4.29 -9.00 -1.50
CA ALA A 194 -4.75 -10.36 -1.26
C ALA A 194 -5.49 -10.94 -2.49
N ARG A 195 -5.19 -12.20 -2.83
CA ARG A 195 -5.85 -12.94 -3.93
C ARG A 195 -6.44 -14.27 -3.50
N ARG A 196 -6.24 -14.67 -2.24
CA ARG A 196 -6.58 -15.99 -1.70
C ARG A 196 -7.16 -15.90 -0.30
N ASP A 197 -8.03 -14.90 -0.05
CA ASP A 197 -8.60 -14.62 1.27
C ASP A 197 -7.53 -14.55 2.39
N ASN A 198 -6.34 -14.07 2.01
CA ASN A 198 -5.12 -14.10 2.81
C ASN A 198 -4.71 -12.70 3.28
N VAL A 199 -5.67 -11.79 3.46
CA VAL A 199 -5.42 -10.39 3.87
C VAL A 199 -4.57 -10.29 5.14
N ALA A 200 -4.89 -11.10 6.15
CA ALA A 200 -4.15 -11.12 7.41
C ALA A 200 -2.69 -11.57 7.22
N GLU A 201 -2.45 -12.55 6.35
CA GLU A 201 -1.09 -12.99 6.01
C GLU A 201 -0.34 -11.90 5.26
N VAL A 202 -0.96 -11.29 4.25
CA VAL A 202 -0.35 -10.19 3.48
C VAL A 202 0.05 -9.05 4.41
N ALA A 203 -0.82 -8.64 5.33
CA ALA A 203 -0.53 -7.61 6.34
C ALA A 203 0.61 -8.02 7.29
N ALA A 204 0.64 -9.28 7.74
CA ALA A 204 1.72 -9.78 8.58
C ALA A 204 3.08 -9.83 7.86
N LYS A 205 3.08 -10.14 6.55
CA LYS A 205 4.28 -10.15 5.71
C LYS A 205 4.78 -8.74 5.40
N ASP A 206 3.88 -7.82 5.12
CA ASP A 206 4.20 -6.39 5.00
C ASP A 206 4.88 -5.87 6.28
N SER A 207 4.27 -6.11 7.45
CA SER A 207 4.86 -5.74 8.75
C SER A 207 6.21 -6.41 9.02
N SER A 208 6.41 -7.66 8.59
CA SER A 208 7.71 -8.35 8.71
C SER A 208 8.79 -7.69 7.84
N GLN A 209 8.45 -7.27 6.63
CA GLN A 209 9.36 -6.57 5.73
C GLN A 209 9.72 -5.18 6.28
N GLU A 210 8.72 -4.42 6.76
CA GLU A 210 8.94 -3.14 7.42
C GLU A 210 9.86 -3.29 8.64
N THR A 211 9.64 -4.32 9.48
CA THR A 211 10.47 -4.60 10.66
C THR A 211 11.92 -4.89 10.26
N LEU A 212 12.14 -5.70 9.23
CA LEU A 212 13.49 -6.01 8.73
C LEU A 212 14.21 -4.74 8.26
N VAL A 213 13.51 -3.91 7.49
CA VAL A 213 14.04 -2.64 6.97
C VAL A 213 14.35 -1.67 8.11
N ASN A 214 13.45 -1.51 9.08
CA ASN A 214 13.66 -0.64 10.23
C ASN A 214 14.83 -1.15 11.09
N GLY A 215 15.00 -2.46 11.25
CA GLY A 215 16.17 -3.07 11.88
C GLY A 215 17.47 -2.71 11.16
N ALA A 216 17.51 -2.80 9.83
CA ALA A 216 18.64 -2.35 9.04
C ALA A 216 18.90 -0.83 9.19
N GLY A 217 17.83 -0.03 9.18
CA GLY A 217 17.89 1.41 9.41
C GLY A 217 18.48 1.77 10.78
N LEU A 218 18.10 1.05 11.84
CA LEU A 218 18.67 1.24 13.18
C LEU A 218 20.17 0.94 13.20
N LEU A 219 20.61 -0.18 12.60
CA LEU A 219 22.03 -0.52 12.53
C LEU A 219 22.84 0.53 11.77
N LEU A 220 22.30 1.03 10.65
CA LEU A 220 22.92 2.10 9.89
C LEU A 220 22.94 3.42 10.68
N ALA A 221 21.88 3.73 11.42
CA ALA A 221 21.82 4.92 12.27
C ALA A 221 22.88 4.91 13.39
N LEU A 222 23.21 3.75 13.96
CA LEU A 222 24.29 3.61 14.95
C LEU A 222 25.65 4.04 14.40
N LEU A 223 25.89 3.83 13.11
CA LEU A 223 27.12 4.26 12.43
C LEU A 223 27.02 5.71 11.95
N LEU A 224 25.84 6.12 11.50
CA LEU A 224 25.59 7.42 10.88
C LEU A 224 25.55 8.57 11.90
N LEU A 225 25.00 8.36 13.10
CA LEU A 225 24.83 9.44 14.10
C LEU A 225 26.13 9.97 14.72
N PRO A 226 27.19 9.14 14.96
CA PRO A 226 28.52 9.60 15.41
C PRO A 226 29.42 10.08 14.26
N ALA A 227 29.29 9.49 13.06
CA ALA A 227 29.52 10.27 11.84
C ALA A 227 28.56 11.48 11.87
N LEU A 228 28.53 12.51 11.03
CA LEU A 228 27.59 13.66 11.19
C LEU A 228 27.64 14.50 12.51
N ASP A 229 28.03 13.99 13.67
CA ASP A 229 28.18 14.76 14.90
C ASP A 229 29.16 15.92 14.69
N GLY A 230 28.80 17.09 15.22
CA GLY A 230 29.50 18.35 15.01
C GLY A 230 29.51 18.89 13.57
N ARG A 231 28.80 18.26 12.61
CA ARG A 231 28.86 18.60 11.17
C ARG A 231 27.48 18.95 10.60
N PRO A 232 26.91 20.12 10.94
CA PRO A 232 25.54 20.48 10.58
C PRO A 232 25.29 20.51 9.07
N TRP A 233 26.24 21.01 8.27
CA TRP A 233 26.12 21.05 6.80
C TRP A 233 25.97 19.64 6.20
N LEU A 234 26.73 18.67 6.72
CA LEU A 234 26.69 17.29 6.27
C LEU A 234 25.40 16.62 6.71
N THR A 235 24.95 16.88 7.95
CA THR A 235 23.65 16.42 8.46
C THR A 235 22.52 16.90 7.57
N TRP A 236 22.47 18.20 7.24
CA TRP A 236 21.43 18.73 6.36
C TRP A 236 21.52 18.17 4.93
N GLY A 237 22.72 17.94 4.40
CA GLY A 237 22.91 17.27 3.11
C GLY A 237 22.37 15.84 3.10
N VAL A 238 22.67 15.06 4.15
CA VAL A 238 22.16 13.68 4.31
C VAL A 238 20.65 13.67 4.50
N VAL A 239 20.10 14.55 5.34
CA VAL A 239 18.64 14.68 5.51
C VAL A 239 17.99 15.00 4.17
N ALA A 240 18.48 15.99 3.42
CA ALA A 240 17.91 16.36 2.12
C ALA A 240 17.91 15.17 1.15
N LEU A 241 19.01 14.41 1.08
CA LEU A 241 19.10 13.19 0.28
C LEU A 241 18.06 12.13 0.72
N LEU A 242 17.93 11.90 2.02
CA LEU A 242 16.98 10.94 2.58
C LEU A 242 15.53 11.34 2.27
N LEU A 243 15.16 12.61 2.45
CA LEU A 243 13.80 13.09 2.18
C LEU A 243 13.45 13.04 0.68
N VAL A 244 14.38 13.45 -0.20
CA VAL A 244 14.18 13.33 -1.65
C VAL A 244 14.01 11.87 -2.07
N THR A 245 14.84 10.98 -1.52
CA THR A 245 14.74 9.54 -1.81
C THR A 245 13.46 8.95 -1.23
N HIS A 246 13.04 9.36 -0.04
CA HIS A 246 11.80 8.96 0.62
C HIS A 246 10.57 9.29 -0.25
N LEU A 247 10.43 10.55 -0.70
CA LEU A 247 9.32 10.96 -1.56
C LEU A 247 9.39 10.31 -2.95
N GLY A 248 10.59 10.22 -3.54
CA GLY A 248 10.79 9.56 -4.82
C GLY A 248 10.40 8.07 -4.79
N ALA A 249 10.77 7.37 -3.70
CA ALA A 249 10.39 5.99 -3.47
C ALA A 249 8.87 5.84 -3.32
N ASN A 250 8.20 6.74 -2.61
CA ASN A 250 6.74 6.72 -2.48
C ASN A 250 6.03 6.94 -3.83
N VAL A 251 6.52 7.87 -4.65
CA VAL A 251 6.01 8.06 -6.02
C VAL A 251 6.18 6.77 -6.84
N GLY A 252 7.33 6.10 -6.71
CA GLY A 252 7.57 4.78 -7.31
C GLY A 252 6.61 3.70 -6.81
N ALA A 253 6.37 3.64 -5.49
CA ALA A 253 5.46 2.69 -4.85
C ALA A 253 4.02 2.90 -5.32
N VAL A 254 3.49 4.12 -5.19
CA VAL A 254 2.12 4.47 -5.62
C VAL A 254 1.93 4.30 -7.12
N GLY A 255 2.99 4.55 -7.92
CA GLY A 255 3.04 4.30 -9.36
C GLY A 255 3.01 2.82 -9.72
N ALA A 256 3.54 1.94 -8.88
CA ALA A 256 3.49 0.49 -9.09
C ALA A 256 2.10 -0.12 -8.88
N LEU A 257 1.26 0.52 -8.05
CA LEU A 257 -0.05 -0.02 -7.68
C LEU A 257 -1.06 -0.07 -8.84
N LEU A 258 -1.66 -1.24 -9.05
CA LEU A 258 -2.65 -1.51 -10.09
C LEU A 258 -4.06 -1.66 -9.48
N LEU A 259 -4.56 -0.60 -8.85
CA LEU A 259 -5.89 -0.62 -8.22
C LEU A 259 -6.99 -0.81 -9.28
N PRO A 260 -7.93 -1.76 -9.08
CA PRO A 260 -9.06 -2.00 -9.99
C PRO A 260 -10.17 -0.95 -9.87
N THR A 261 -10.06 -0.01 -8.93
CA THR A 261 -11.05 1.02 -8.64
C THR A 261 -10.61 2.39 -9.16
N LEU A 262 -11.58 3.19 -9.62
CA LEU A 262 -11.36 4.60 -9.97
C LEU A 262 -11.46 5.46 -8.70
N ASN A 263 -10.49 6.35 -8.49
CA ASN A 263 -10.63 7.39 -7.47
C ASN A 263 -11.69 8.43 -7.89
N ARG A 264 -12.19 9.22 -6.92
CA ARG A 264 -13.30 10.17 -7.16
C ARG A 264 -13.09 11.12 -8.34
N PRO A 265 -11.89 11.73 -8.55
CA PRO A 265 -11.65 12.58 -9.71
C PRO A 265 -11.71 11.81 -11.04
N ARG A 266 -11.09 10.62 -11.13
CA ARG A 266 -11.13 9.80 -12.34
C ARG A 266 -12.53 9.29 -12.65
N LEU A 267 -13.29 8.92 -11.62
CA LEU A 267 -14.69 8.53 -11.77
C LEU A 267 -15.53 9.70 -12.32
N ARG A 268 -15.37 10.91 -11.78
CA ARG A 268 -16.05 12.11 -12.29
C ARG A 268 -15.70 12.41 -13.75
N LEU A 269 -14.44 12.26 -14.14
CA LEU A 269 -14.00 12.42 -15.53
C LEU A 269 -14.60 11.35 -16.45
N ALA A 270 -14.59 10.08 -16.02
CA ALA A 270 -15.17 8.97 -16.78
C ALA A 270 -16.68 9.13 -16.98
N MET A 271 -17.43 9.48 -15.92
CA MET A 271 -18.86 9.76 -16.02
C MET A 271 -19.16 11.01 -16.86
N GLY A 272 -18.36 12.07 -16.71
CA GLY A 272 -18.50 13.28 -17.53
C GLY A 272 -18.28 13.02 -19.01
N GLY A 273 -17.29 12.18 -19.35
CA GLY A 273 -17.06 11.71 -20.72
C GLY A 273 -18.21 10.87 -21.25
N ALA A 274 -18.70 9.90 -20.47
CA ALA A 274 -19.82 9.04 -20.86
C ALA A 274 -21.12 9.82 -21.09
N LEU A 275 -21.43 10.80 -20.23
CA LEU A 275 -22.62 11.64 -20.37
C LEU A 275 -22.54 12.58 -21.58
N ARG A 276 -21.34 13.09 -21.91
CA ARG A 276 -21.13 13.91 -23.12
C ARG A 276 -21.19 13.08 -24.39
N GLY A 277 -20.57 11.90 -24.41
CA GLY A 277 -20.65 10.97 -25.55
C GLY A 277 -22.05 10.37 -25.77
N GLY A 278 -22.81 10.17 -24.70
CA GLY A 278 -24.22 9.73 -24.78
C GLY A 278 -25.16 10.81 -25.35
N ALA A 279 -24.84 12.09 -25.16
CA ALA A 279 -25.61 13.20 -25.74
C ALA A 279 -25.43 13.28 -27.27
N GLU A 280 -24.26 12.94 -27.81
CA GLU A 280 -24.00 12.90 -29.25
C GLU A 280 -24.62 11.65 -29.92
N GLY A 281 -24.78 10.54 -29.20
CA GLY A 281 -25.45 9.32 -29.68
C GLY A 281 -26.99 9.36 -29.66
N GLY A 282 -27.60 10.32 -28.95
CA GLY A 282 -29.04 10.41 -28.73
C GLY A 282 -29.83 11.24 -29.75
N VAL A 283 -29.17 11.96 -30.66
CA VAL A 283 -29.84 12.93 -31.57
C VAL A 283 -30.03 12.39 -33.00
N ALA A 284 -29.66 11.13 -33.27
CA ALA A 284 -29.82 10.52 -34.60
C ALA A 284 -31.08 9.63 -34.75
N LYS A 285 -32.26 10.10 -34.33
CA LYS A 285 -33.55 9.51 -34.79
C LYS A 285 -34.65 10.58 -34.83
N GLY A 286 -34.78 11.25 -35.97
CA GLY A 286 -35.96 12.06 -36.27
C GLY A 286 -35.71 13.05 -37.39
N GLY A 287 -35.86 12.63 -38.66
CA GLY A 287 -35.78 13.59 -39.75
C GLY A 287 -35.93 12.98 -41.15
N GLY A 288 -37.17 12.90 -41.63
CA GLY A 288 -37.50 13.17 -43.03
C GLY A 288 -37.42 12.01 -44.03
N ALA A 289 -38.47 11.18 -44.09
CA ALA A 289 -38.78 10.42 -45.30
C ALA A 289 -39.35 11.38 -46.36
N LYS A 290 -38.54 11.73 -47.37
CA LYS A 290 -39.01 12.42 -48.58
C LYS A 290 -39.30 11.38 -49.66
N ALA A 291 -40.55 11.39 -50.13
CA ALA A 291 -41.06 10.58 -51.22
C ALA A 291 -40.31 10.86 -52.53
N GLY A 292 -39.88 9.78 -53.20
CA GLY A 292 -39.29 9.79 -54.54
C GLY A 292 -39.95 8.70 -55.38
N LYS A 293 -40.80 9.14 -56.29
CA LYS A 293 -41.63 8.35 -57.22
C LYS A 293 -40.79 8.02 -58.46
N THR A 294 -40.62 6.74 -58.82
CA THR A 294 -40.23 6.31 -60.19
C THR A 294 -40.52 4.82 -60.40
N THR A 295 -41.70 4.56 -60.99
CA THR A 295 -41.98 3.67 -62.13
C THR A 295 -41.17 2.37 -62.34
N ARG A 296 -41.89 1.24 -62.21
CA ARG A 296 -41.61 -0.05 -62.88
C ARG A 296 -41.66 0.08 -64.42
N PRO A 297 -41.02 -0.86 -65.14
CA PRO A 297 -41.84 -1.82 -65.86
C PRO A 297 -41.50 -3.29 -65.59
N GLU A 298 -42.53 -4.07 -65.89
CA GLU A 298 -42.84 -5.51 -65.83
C GLU A 298 -41.89 -6.49 -66.56
N PRO A 299 -42.11 -7.81 -66.42
CA PRO A 299 -41.09 -8.85 -66.46
C PRO A 299 -40.97 -9.56 -67.82
N GLY A 300 -39.78 -10.10 -68.12
CA GLY A 300 -39.52 -10.85 -69.34
C GLY A 300 -38.72 -12.12 -69.09
N GLY A 301 -39.43 -13.25 -69.06
CA GLY A 301 -39.08 -14.57 -69.61
C GLY A 301 -37.64 -15.11 -69.54
N GLY A 302 -37.52 -16.30 -68.94
CA GLY A 302 -36.95 -17.43 -69.69
C GLY A 302 -35.57 -17.96 -69.29
N GLN A 303 -35.61 -19.16 -68.70
CA GLN A 303 -34.85 -20.34 -69.16
C GLN A 303 -33.44 -20.63 -68.58
N ARG A 304 -33.46 -21.58 -67.64
CA ARG A 304 -32.67 -22.84 -67.53
C ARG A 304 -31.12 -22.82 -67.59
N ARG A 305 -30.58 -23.40 -66.50
CA ARG A 305 -29.51 -24.42 -66.39
C ARG A 305 -28.10 -24.06 -66.86
N HIS A 306 -27.12 -24.14 -65.94
CA HIS A 306 -26.17 -25.27 -65.92
C HIS A 306 -25.32 -25.34 -64.64
N HIS A 307 -25.14 -26.57 -64.16
CA HIS A 307 -24.15 -27.03 -63.20
C HIS A 307 -22.71 -26.62 -63.54
N ARG A 308 -21.90 -26.32 -62.53
CA ARG A 308 -20.67 -27.08 -62.18
C ARG A 308 -20.12 -26.61 -60.83
N GLY A 309 -19.81 -27.57 -59.96
CA GLY A 309 -19.13 -27.38 -58.69
C GLY A 309 -17.59 -27.34 -58.84
N PRO A 310 -16.84 -27.82 -57.84
CA PRO A 310 -15.94 -27.00 -57.02
C PRO A 310 -14.44 -27.30 -57.29
N ARG A 311 -13.53 -26.49 -56.70
CA ARG A 311 -12.32 -26.99 -56.01
C ARG A 311 -11.52 -25.88 -55.32
N ALA A 312 -11.25 -26.13 -54.05
CA ALA A 312 -10.20 -25.61 -53.16
C ALA A 312 -8.80 -26.03 -53.69
N PRO A 313 -7.66 -25.68 -53.05
CA PRO A 313 -7.43 -24.98 -51.76
C PRO A 313 -6.94 -23.55 -51.86
#